data_AF-A0A6I8P246-F1
#
_entry.id   AF-A0A6I8P246-F1
#
_cell.length_a   1.000
_cell.length_b   1.000
_cell.length_c   1.000
_cell.angle_alpha   90.00
_cell.angle_beta   90.00
_cell.angle_gamma   90.00
#
_symmetry.space_group_name_H-M   'P 1'
#
loop_
_entity.id
_entity.type
_entity.pdbx_description
1 polymer ?
#
loop_
_entity_poly.entity_id
_entity_poly.type
_entity_poly.pdbx_seq_one_letter_code
_entity_poly.pdbx_strand_id
1 'polypeptide(L)'
;GILERLNGGEVVIGDGGFVFALEKRGYVKAGPWTPEAAVEHPEAGASIVGVNCHFDPTTSLKTVKLMKEGLERAKLKAHLMAQPLAYHTPDCGKQGFIDLPEFPFGLEPRVTTRWDIQKYAREAYELGVRYIGGCCGFEPYHVRAIAEELAPERGFLPPASDKHGSWGSGLDMHTKPWIRARARKEYWQNLPLASGRPYCPSMSRPDAWGVTKGTAELMQQKEATTDQQLKDLFQKQRFKSGVV
;
A
#
# COMPACT_ATOMS: atom_id res chain seq x y z
N GLY A 1 -14.44 21.45 -3.75
CA GLY A 1 -14.27 20.01 -4.06
C GLY A 1 -12.86 19.51 -3.73
N ILE A 2 -12.51 18.26 -4.06
CA ILE A 2 -11.18 17.69 -3.70
C ILE A 2 -10.00 18.47 -4.32
N LEU A 3 -10.16 18.94 -5.56
CA LEU A 3 -9.12 19.72 -6.24
C LEU A 3 -8.87 21.08 -5.59
N GLU A 4 -9.91 21.76 -5.09
CA GLU A 4 -9.75 23.02 -4.35
C GLU A 4 -8.93 22.82 -3.08
N ARG A 5 -9.20 21.73 -2.33
CA ARG A 5 -8.46 21.38 -1.11
C ARG A 5 -6.98 21.12 -1.41
N LEU A 6 -6.70 20.28 -2.42
CA LEU A 6 -5.34 19.98 -2.84
C LEU A 6 -4.63 21.23 -3.41
N ASN A 7 -5.32 22.07 -4.18
CA ASN A 7 -4.78 23.35 -4.68
C ASN A 7 -4.49 24.34 -3.55
N GLY A 8 -5.26 24.28 -2.45
CA GLY A 8 -4.99 25.00 -1.21
C GLY A 8 -3.84 24.44 -0.37
N GLY A 9 -3.17 23.38 -0.85
CA GLY A 9 -2.04 22.74 -0.16
C GLY A 9 -2.44 21.73 0.92
N GLU A 10 -3.73 21.42 1.06
CA GLU A 10 -4.22 20.50 2.08
C GLU A 10 -3.75 19.06 1.85
N VAL A 11 -3.40 18.36 2.93
CA VAL A 11 -3.20 16.91 2.92
C VAL A 11 -4.54 16.20 3.08
N VAL A 12 -4.96 15.54 2.02
CA VAL A 12 -6.16 14.71 1.97
C VAL A 12 -5.80 13.27 2.33
N ILE A 13 -6.58 12.68 3.23
CA ILE A 13 -6.46 11.27 3.63
C ILE A 13 -7.66 10.51 3.09
N GLY A 14 -7.44 9.35 2.46
CA GLY A 14 -8.53 8.51 1.94
C GLY A 14 -8.11 7.07 1.73
N ASP A 15 -9.08 6.16 1.60
CA ASP A 15 -8.86 4.72 1.38
C ASP A 15 -9.04 4.30 -0.09
N GLY A 16 -8.72 3.04 -0.39
CA GLY A 16 -8.84 2.45 -1.73
C GLY A 16 -10.26 2.45 -2.32
N GLY A 17 -11.30 2.46 -1.49
CA GLY A 17 -12.69 2.58 -1.93
C GLY A 17 -12.98 3.95 -2.56
N PHE A 18 -12.26 4.98 -2.10
CA PHE A 18 -12.36 6.32 -2.66
C PHE A 18 -11.78 6.42 -4.09
N VAL A 19 -10.83 5.55 -4.50
CA VAL A 19 -10.29 5.52 -5.87
C VAL A 19 -11.36 5.24 -6.89
N PHE A 20 -12.20 4.23 -6.64
CA PHE A 20 -13.29 3.89 -7.54
C PHE A 20 -14.32 5.02 -7.66
N ALA A 21 -14.55 5.76 -6.57
CA ALA A 21 -15.43 6.93 -6.59
C ALA A 21 -14.81 8.11 -7.36
N LEU A 22 -13.50 8.32 -7.25
CA LEU A 22 -12.77 9.34 -8.01
C LEU A 22 -12.70 9.00 -9.50
N GLU A 23 -12.53 7.71 -9.82
CA GLU A 23 -12.51 7.22 -11.20
C GLU A 23 -13.85 7.45 -11.88
N LYS A 24 -14.96 7.08 -11.22
CA LYS A 24 -16.33 7.35 -11.72
C LYS A 24 -16.61 8.84 -11.96
N ARG A 25 -15.87 9.72 -11.28
CA ARG A 25 -15.98 11.18 -11.38
C ARG A 25 -14.92 11.80 -12.30
N GLY A 26 -14.08 10.99 -12.94
CA GLY A 26 -13.07 11.44 -13.90
C GLY A 26 -11.84 12.11 -13.28
N TYR A 27 -11.62 12.00 -11.96
CA TYR A 27 -10.46 12.62 -11.30
C TYR A 27 -9.18 11.77 -11.40
N VAL A 28 -9.34 10.45 -11.51
CA VAL A 28 -8.26 9.47 -11.67
C VAL A 28 -8.69 8.46 -12.73
N LYS A 29 -7.75 7.73 -13.33
CA LYS A 29 -8.02 6.59 -14.21
C LYS A 29 -7.26 5.39 -13.67
N ALA A 30 -7.96 4.37 -13.19
CA ALA A 30 -7.32 3.17 -12.67
C ALA A 30 -6.86 2.30 -13.86
N GLY A 31 -5.55 2.25 -14.09
CA GLY A 31 -4.94 1.37 -15.07
C GLY A 31 -4.25 0.19 -14.37
N PRO A 32 -4.26 -1.02 -14.96
CA PRO A 32 -3.41 -2.13 -14.51
C PRO A 32 -1.90 -1.77 -14.53
N TRP A 33 -1.54 -0.69 -15.24
CA TRP A 33 -0.19 -0.19 -15.46
C TRP A 33 -0.08 1.33 -15.28
N THR A 34 -0.86 1.92 -14.36
CA THR A 34 -0.81 3.37 -14.06
C THR A 34 0.61 3.94 -13.88
N PRO A 35 1.62 3.18 -13.37
CA PRO A 35 3.01 3.63 -13.36
C PRO A 35 3.58 3.96 -14.74
N GLU A 36 3.39 3.10 -15.74
CA GLU A 36 3.97 3.25 -17.08
C GLU A 36 3.33 4.45 -17.79
N ALA A 37 2.00 4.58 -17.73
CA ALA A 37 1.30 5.69 -18.38
C ALA A 37 1.68 7.06 -17.80
N ALA A 38 1.85 7.22 -16.49
CA ALA A 38 2.23 8.51 -15.91
C ALA A 38 3.73 8.82 -16.01
N VAL A 39 4.58 7.80 -16.17
CA VAL A 39 6.04 7.95 -16.34
C VAL A 39 6.41 8.17 -17.81
N GLU A 40 5.80 7.43 -18.72
CA GLU A 40 6.10 7.44 -20.17
C GLU A 40 5.17 8.38 -20.96
N HIS A 41 3.93 8.57 -20.51
CA HIS A 41 2.89 9.38 -21.17
C HIS A 41 2.19 10.38 -20.23
N PRO A 42 2.93 11.25 -19.52
CA PRO A 42 2.37 12.15 -18.51
C PRO A 42 1.31 13.12 -19.07
N GLU A 43 1.28 13.36 -20.38
CA GLU A 43 0.29 14.16 -21.11
C GLU A 43 -1.14 13.57 -21.09
N ALA A 44 -1.30 12.31 -20.69
CA ALA A 44 -2.59 11.61 -20.66
C ALA A 44 -3.60 12.17 -19.63
N GLY A 45 -3.23 13.18 -18.83
CA GLY A 45 -4.17 14.22 -18.39
C GLY A 45 -5.06 13.94 -17.17
N ALA A 46 -4.52 13.49 -16.03
CA ALA A 46 -5.27 13.45 -14.76
C ALA A 46 -4.80 14.55 -13.78
N SER A 47 -5.75 15.19 -13.08
CA SER A 47 -5.43 16.21 -12.06
C SER A 47 -4.78 15.63 -10.80
N ILE A 48 -4.97 14.33 -10.56
CA ILE A 48 -4.34 13.56 -9.49
C ILE A 48 -3.77 12.29 -10.12
N VAL A 49 -2.48 12.02 -9.90
CA VAL A 49 -1.82 10.80 -10.36
C VAL A 49 -1.10 10.12 -9.20
N GLY A 50 -1.02 8.80 -9.26
CA GLY A 50 -0.40 8.03 -8.18
C GLY A 50 -0.50 6.54 -8.37
N VAL A 51 -0.20 5.81 -7.31
CA VAL A 51 -0.26 4.34 -7.27
C VAL A 51 -1.19 3.85 -6.17
N ASN A 52 -1.76 2.68 -6.40
CA ASN A 52 -2.70 2.01 -5.51
C ASN A 52 -2.50 0.49 -5.57
N CYS A 53 -2.68 -0.19 -4.43
CA CYS A 53 -2.69 -1.65 -4.31
C CYS A 53 -1.36 -2.34 -4.70
N HIS A 54 -1.38 -3.67 -4.81
CA HIS A 54 -0.36 -4.61 -5.28
C HIS A 54 1.01 -4.63 -4.59
N PHE A 55 1.48 -3.49 -4.11
CA PHE A 55 2.81 -3.30 -3.56
C PHE A 55 2.75 -2.62 -2.19
N ASP A 56 3.72 -2.93 -1.35
CA ASP A 56 3.92 -2.33 -0.04
C ASP A 56 4.21 -0.81 -0.10
N PRO A 57 4.23 -0.10 1.05
CA PRO A 57 4.48 1.33 1.10
C PRO A 57 5.82 1.76 0.50
N THR A 58 6.88 0.99 0.75
CA THR A 58 8.24 1.30 0.29
C THR A 58 8.32 1.31 -1.23
N THR A 59 7.78 0.26 -1.86
CA THR A 59 7.78 0.09 -3.31
C THR A 59 6.87 1.12 -3.96
N SER A 60 5.69 1.35 -3.38
CA SER A 60 4.74 2.37 -3.87
C SER A 60 5.36 3.78 -3.90
N LEU A 61 6.09 4.19 -2.85
CA LEU A 61 6.73 5.52 -2.83
C LEU A 61 7.89 5.64 -3.83
N LYS A 62 8.65 4.57 -4.08
CA LYS A 62 9.65 4.57 -5.16
C LYS A 62 8.99 4.83 -6.51
N THR A 63 7.85 4.20 -6.79
CA THR A 63 7.10 4.42 -8.03
C THR A 63 6.55 5.84 -8.12
N VAL A 64 5.96 6.37 -7.05
CA VAL A 64 5.47 7.75 -7.04
C VAL A 64 6.59 8.76 -7.27
N LYS A 65 7.80 8.49 -6.77
CA LYS A 65 8.98 9.32 -7.05
C LYS A 65 9.30 9.32 -8.56
N LEU A 66 9.29 8.17 -9.22
CA LEU A 66 9.49 8.08 -10.67
C LEU A 66 8.41 8.83 -11.45
N MET A 67 7.14 8.72 -11.03
CA MET A 67 6.02 9.46 -11.63
C MET A 67 6.22 10.97 -11.47
N LYS A 68 6.63 11.43 -10.28
CA LYS A 68 6.95 12.84 -10.02
C LYS A 68 8.04 13.35 -10.95
N GLU A 69 9.15 12.62 -11.07
CA GLU A 69 10.25 12.97 -11.97
C GLU A 69 9.81 12.99 -13.44
N GLY A 70 8.90 12.09 -13.85
CA GLY A 70 8.28 12.09 -15.18
C GLY A 70 7.47 13.35 -15.46
N LEU A 71 6.59 13.74 -14.54
CA LEU A 71 5.81 14.99 -14.62
C LEU A 71 6.72 16.22 -14.71
N GLU A 72 7.75 16.27 -13.87
CA GLU A 72 8.71 17.38 -13.84
C GLU A 72 9.46 17.51 -15.18
N ARG A 73 9.95 16.39 -15.75
CA ARG A 73 10.59 16.39 -17.08
C ARG A 73 9.64 16.86 -18.18
N ALA A 74 8.37 16.46 -18.11
CA ALA A 74 7.34 16.89 -19.06
C ALA A 74 6.80 18.31 -18.81
N LYS A 75 7.22 18.97 -17.72
CA LYS A 75 6.69 20.27 -17.26
C LYS A 75 5.18 20.25 -17.05
N LEU A 76 4.65 19.10 -16.63
CA LEU A 76 3.24 18.91 -16.33
C LEU A 76 3.01 18.98 -14.82
N LYS A 77 1.85 19.51 -14.43
CA LYS A 77 1.46 19.64 -13.02
C LYS A 77 0.30 18.71 -12.72
N ALA A 78 0.48 17.85 -11.73
CA ALA A 78 -0.56 17.02 -11.15
C ALA A 78 -0.32 16.87 -9.65
N HIS A 79 -1.39 16.62 -8.89
CA HIS A 79 -1.27 16.25 -7.49
C HIS A 79 -0.84 14.79 -7.38
N LEU A 80 0.02 14.48 -6.40
CA LEU A 80 0.51 13.12 -6.18
C LEU A 80 -0.35 12.38 -5.15
N MET A 81 -0.57 11.10 -5.43
CA MET A 81 -1.36 10.17 -4.61
C MET A 81 -0.60 8.86 -4.33
N ALA A 82 -0.78 8.30 -3.14
CA ALA A 82 -0.26 6.98 -2.79
C ALA A 82 -1.25 6.22 -1.91
N GLN A 83 -1.58 4.99 -2.29
CA GLN A 83 -2.44 4.08 -1.50
C GLN A 83 -1.93 2.64 -1.56
N PRO A 84 -0.79 2.35 -0.89
CA PRO A 84 -0.16 1.03 -0.91
C PRO A 84 -1.00 -0.05 -0.22
N LEU A 85 -0.53 -1.29 -0.29
CA LEU A 85 -0.95 -2.34 0.63
C LEU A 85 -0.52 -2.03 2.07
N ALA A 86 -1.28 -2.55 3.05
CA ALA A 86 -0.80 -2.69 4.43
C ALA A 86 -0.15 -4.06 4.66
N TYR A 87 0.54 -4.59 3.64
CA TYR A 87 1.30 -5.83 3.72
C TYR A 87 2.73 -5.52 3.30
N HIS A 88 3.71 -6.01 4.05
CA HIS A 88 5.11 -6.04 3.64
C HIS A 88 5.30 -7.07 2.52
N THR A 89 5.79 -6.62 1.37
CA THR A 89 5.90 -7.44 0.16
C THR A 89 7.25 -7.28 -0.54
N PRO A 90 8.39 -7.45 0.18
CA PRO A 90 9.72 -7.27 -0.41
C PRO A 90 10.06 -8.33 -1.47
N ASP A 91 9.29 -9.42 -1.49
CA ASP A 91 9.42 -10.61 -2.32
C ASP A 91 8.45 -10.64 -3.51
N CYS A 92 7.69 -9.56 -3.73
CA CYS A 92 6.82 -9.45 -4.89
C CYS A 92 7.60 -9.31 -6.20
N GLY A 93 7.13 -10.03 -7.22
CA GLY A 93 7.49 -9.77 -8.62
C GLY A 93 6.61 -8.67 -9.23
N LYS A 94 6.68 -8.56 -10.57
CA LYS A 94 5.93 -7.54 -11.34
C LYS A 94 4.40 -7.57 -11.18
N GLN A 95 3.83 -8.72 -10.81
CA GLN A 95 2.38 -8.86 -10.60
C GLN A 95 1.92 -8.39 -9.20
N GLY A 96 2.86 -8.04 -8.32
CA GLY A 96 2.56 -7.70 -6.93
C GLY A 96 2.11 -8.91 -6.11
N PHE A 97 1.43 -8.63 -5.00
CA PHE A 97 1.13 -9.62 -3.96
C PHE A 97 0.16 -10.75 -4.37
N ILE A 98 -0.53 -10.64 -5.51
CA ILE A 98 -1.46 -11.68 -5.97
C ILE A 98 -0.70 -12.96 -6.36
N ASP A 99 0.53 -12.83 -6.84
CA ASP A 99 1.39 -13.96 -7.18
C ASP A 99 2.11 -14.55 -5.94
N LEU A 100 1.94 -13.95 -4.75
CA LEU A 100 2.52 -14.53 -3.54
C LEU A 100 1.69 -15.76 -3.10
N PRO A 101 2.34 -16.88 -2.71
CA PRO A 101 1.64 -18.09 -2.29
C PRO A 101 0.65 -17.89 -1.14
N GLU A 102 0.85 -16.84 -0.34
CA GLU A 102 0.00 -16.50 0.80
C GLU A 102 -1.30 -15.79 0.40
N PHE A 103 -1.44 -15.32 -0.84
CA PHE A 103 -2.63 -14.61 -1.26
C PHE A 103 -3.85 -15.55 -1.42
N PRO A 104 -5.06 -15.19 -0.92
CA PRO A 104 -5.35 -14.08 -0.01
C PRO A 104 -5.38 -14.47 1.48
N PHE A 105 -5.23 -15.75 1.83
CA PHE A 105 -5.60 -16.30 3.15
C PHE A 105 -4.43 -16.58 4.12
N GLY A 106 -3.21 -16.16 3.78
CA GLY A 106 -2.01 -16.34 4.61
C GLY A 106 -1.20 -15.06 4.80
N LEU A 107 -1.80 -13.89 4.55
CA LEU A 107 -1.11 -12.59 4.55
C LEU A 107 -0.93 -11.98 5.95
N GLU A 108 -1.46 -12.59 6.99
CA GLU A 108 -1.41 -12.11 8.39
C GLU A 108 0.01 -11.78 8.89
N PRO A 109 1.09 -12.55 8.59
CA PRO A 109 2.44 -12.20 9.01
C PRO A 109 2.97 -10.89 8.41
N ARG A 110 2.38 -10.45 7.29
CA ARG A 110 2.88 -9.34 6.48
C ARG A 110 2.24 -8.01 6.89
N VAL A 111 1.17 -8.02 7.69
CA VAL A 111 0.42 -6.81 8.05
C VAL A 111 1.35 -5.76 8.64
N THR A 112 1.32 -4.56 8.08
CA THR A 112 2.10 -3.44 8.58
C THR A 112 1.61 -3.01 9.96
N THR A 113 2.47 -2.39 10.74
CA THR A 113 2.08 -1.79 12.01
C THR A 113 1.69 -0.33 11.84
N ARG A 114 1.10 0.26 12.88
CA ARG A 114 0.86 1.72 12.91
C ARG A 114 2.17 2.52 12.78
N TRP A 115 3.28 1.99 13.26
CA TRP A 115 4.60 2.64 13.19
C TRP A 115 5.16 2.60 11.77
N ASP A 116 4.98 1.49 11.07
CA ASP A 116 5.29 1.38 9.63
C ASP A 116 4.49 2.40 8.82
N ILE A 117 3.20 2.57 9.16
CA ILE A 117 2.32 3.52 8.47
C ILE A 117 2.65 4.98 8.81
N GLN A 118 3.05 5.31 10.05
CA GLN A 118 3.57 6.64 10.38
C GLN A 118 4.84 6.95 9.57
N LYS A 119 5.79 6.00 9.50
CA LYS A 119 6.98 6.14 8.65
C LYS A 119 6.60 6.40 7.18
N TYR A 120 5.71 5.58 6.62
CA TYR A 120 5.20 5.76 5.26
C TYR A 120 4.56 7.14 5.05
N ALA A 121 3.71 7.60 5.97
CA ALA A 121 3.01 8.86 5.84
C ALA A 121 3.98 10.05 5.82
N ARG A 122 5.01 10.01 6.67
CA ARG A 122 6.09 11.00 6.71
C ARG A 122 6.85 11.03 5.38
N GLU A 123 7.32 9.88 4.91
CA GLU A 123 8.06 9.74 3.65
C GLU A 123 7.22 10.18 2.44
N ALA A 124 5.93 9.83 2.42
CA ALA A 124 5.00 10.25 1.37
C ALA A 124 4.83 11.77 1.35
N TYR A 125 4.62 12.38 2.53
CA TYR A 125 4.44 13.82 2.65
C TYR A 125 5.69 14.60 2.19
N GLU A 126 6.89 14.16 2.61
CA GLU A 126 8.18 14.73 2.21
C GLU A 126 8.44 14.58 0.71
N LEU A 127 8.01 13.47 0.10
CA LEU A 127 8.08 13.27 -1.35
C LEU A 127 7.19 14.24 -2.14
N GLY A 128 6.20 14.86 -1.49
CA GLY A 128 5.25 15.78 -2.11
C GLY A 128 3.86 15.16 -2.36
N VAL A 129 3.60 13.96 -1.84
CA VAL A 129 2.26 13.35 -1.89
C VAL A 129 1.32 14.17 -1.01
N ARG A 130 0.14 14.50 -1.53
CA ARG A 130 -0.91 15.23 -0.80
C ARG A 130 -2.22 14.49 -0.72
N TYR A 131 -2.36 13.40 -1.47
CA TYR A 131 -3.37 12.38 -1.22
C TYR A 131 -2.69 11.13 -0.68
N ILE A 132 -2.71 10.95 0.64
CA ILE A 132 -2.01 9.85 1.33
C ILE A 132 -3.04 8.90 1.92
N GLY A 133 -2.93 7.61 1.62
CA GLY A 133 -3.96 6.65 1.96
C GLY A 133 -3.48 5.21 1.96
N GLY A 134 -4.40 4.28 1.73
CA GLY A 134 -4.08 2.87 1.72
C GLY A 134 -5.15 2.01 1.06
N CYS A 135 -4.76 0.80 0.65
CA CYS A 135 -5.60 -0.17 -0.05
C CYS A 135 -5.78 -1.46 0.78
N CYS A 136 -5.57 -2.65 0.20
CA CYS A 136 -5.85 -3.92 0.88
C CYS A 136 -5.00 -4.06 2.16
N GLY A 137 -5.64 -4.52 3.24
CA GLY A 137 -5.05 -4.66 4.58
C GLY A 137 -5.08 -3.37 5.42
N PHE A 138 -5.40 -2.21 4.84
CA PHE A 138 -5.58 -1.02 5.67
C PHE A 138 -6.82 -1.18 6.54
N GLU A 139 -6.61 -0.98 7.83
CA GLU A 139 -7.63 -1.02 8.87
C GLU A 139 -7.79 0.40 9.43
N PRO A 140 -8.85 0.70 10.19
CA PRO A 140 -9.08 2.05 10.72
C PRO A 140 -7.88 2.65 11.48
N TYR A 141 -7.11 1.82 12.18
CA TYR A 141 -5.94 2.29 12.92
C TYR A 141 -4.74 2.63 12.03
N HIS A 142 -4.65 2.07 10.82
CA HIS A 142 -3.67 2.45 9.81
C HIS A 142 -3.99 3.85 9.27
N VAL A 143 -5.26 4.12 8.97
CA VAL A 143 -5.71 5.45 8.53
C VAL A 143 -5.48 6.49 9.64
N ARG A 144 -5.77 6.13 10.90
CA ARG A 144 -5.44 6.97 12.05
C ARG A 144 -3.94 7.26 12.13
N ALA A 145 -3.08 6.28 11.89
CA ALA A 145 -1.62 6.46 11.94
C ALA A 145 -1.12 7.51 10.93
N ILE A 146 -1.66 7.52 9.70
CA ILE A 146 -1.37 8.59 8.71
C ILE A 146 -1.76 9.95 9.29
N ALA A 147 -2.99 10.04 9.82
CA ALA A 147 -3.55 11.28 10.32
C ALA A 147 -2.84 11.80 11.58
N GLU A 148 -2.37 10.92 12.46
CA GLU A 148 -1.58 11.25 13.66
C GLU A 148 -0.17 11.71 13.30
N GLU A 149 0.51 11.04 12.36
CA GLU A 149 1.85 11.46 11.91
C GLU A 149 1.82 12.86 11.28
N LEU A 150 0.77 13.15 10.50
CA LEU A 150 0.62 14.41 9.77
C LEU A 150 -0.25 15.43 10.52
N ALA A 151 -0.58 15.17 11.79
CA ALA A 151 -1.33 16.10 12.62
C ALA A 151 -0.63 17.46 12.78
N PRO A 152 0.71 17.54 12.95
CA PRO A 152 1.42 18.82 13.01
C PRO A 152 1.23 19.67 11.75
N GLU A 153 1.25 19.05 10.57
CA GLU A 153 1.08 19.73 9.28
C GLU A 153 -0.38 20.09 9.00
N ARG A 154 -1.32 19.29 9.51
CA ARG A 154 -2.77 19.48 9.28
C ARG A 154 -3.42 20.37 10.33
N GLY A 155 -2.79 20.55 11.49
CA GLY A 155 -3.28 21.36 12.61
C GLY A 155 -4.34 20.69 13.48
N PHE A 156 -4.63 19.40 13.29
CA PHE A 156 -5.61 18.66 14.09
C PHE A 156 -5.35 17.15 14.11
N LEU A 157 -5.83 16.50 15.17
CA LEU A 157 -5.89 15.04 15.29
C LEU A 157 -7.27 14.53 14.82
N PRO A 158 -7.36 13.32 14.24
CA PRO A 158 -8.65 12.72 13.92
C PRO A 158 -9.40 12.31 15.20
N PRO A 159 -10.75 12.25 15.20
CA PRO A 159 -11.55 11.84 16.37
C PRO A 159 -11.17 10.47 16.96
N ALA A 160 -10.67 9.56 16.11
CA ALA A 160 -10.19 8.25 16.56
C ALA A 160 -8.97 8.32 17.52
N SER A 161 -8.32 9.48 17.62
CA SER A 161 -7.19 9.71 18.54
C SER A 161 -7.64 9.92 19.98
N ASP A 162 -8.93 10.22 20.24
CA ASP A 162 -9.47 10.34 21.59
C ASP A 162 -9.35 9.03 22.40
N LYS A 163 -9.18 7.90 21.69
CA LYS A 163 -8.97 6.56 22.27
C LYS A 163 -7.54 6.06 22.04
N HIS A 164 -6.61 6.95 21.75
CA HIS A 164 -5.22 6.61 21.49
C HIS A 164 -4.27 7.60 22.17
N GLY A 165 -2.99 7.23 22.23
CA GLY A 165 -1.94 8.05 22.80
C GLY A 165 -0.72 8.01 21.89
N SER A 166 -0.05 9.16 21.75
CA SER A 166 1.14 9.32 20.92
C SER A 166 2.21 8.30 21.30
N TRP A 167 2.73 7.56 20.31
CA TRP A 167 3.86 6.63 20.48
C TRP A 167 3.78 5.69 21.69
N GLY A 168 2.57 5.24 22.01
CA GLY A 168 2.32 4.30 23.10
C GLY A 168 2.13 4.93 24.47
N SER A 169 1.92 6.25 24.57
CA SER A 169 1.69 6.96 25.86
C SER A 169 0.55 6.41 26.71
N GLY A 170 -0.41 5.70 26.11
CA GLY A 170 -1.41 4.94 26.87
C GLY A 170 -0.83 3.87 27.82
N LEU A 171 0.46 3.53 27.68
CA LEU A 171 1.19 2.60 28.53
C LEU A 171 1.87 3.26 29.73
N ASP A 172 1.89 4.60 29.83
CA ASP A 172 2.66 5.36 30.82
C ASP A 172 2.31 5.03 32.28
N MET A 173 1.08 4.59 32.53
CA MET A 173 0.58 4.26 33.88
C MET A 173 0.53 2.76 34.16
N HIS A 174 1.08 1.92 33.27
CA HIS A 174 1.07 0.48 33.46
C HIS A 174 1.88 0.08 34.71
N THR A 175 1.46 -0.92 35.49
CA THR A 175 2.12 -1.31 36.75
C THR A 175 3.57 -1.78 36.58
N LYS A 176 3.86 -2.50 35.49
CA LYS A 176 5.20 -3.03 35.13
C LYS A 176 6.14 -1.96 34.54
N PRO A 177 7.32 -1.70 35.14
CA PRO A 177 8.26 -0.67 34.66
C PRO A 177 8.72 -0.85 33.20
N TRP A 178 9.02 -2.07 32.78
CA TRP A 178 9.45 -2.37 31.41
C TRP A 178 8.34 -2.22 30.36
N ILE A 179 7.07 -2.13 30.76
CA ILE A 179 5.96 -1.79 29.84
C ILE A 179 5.85 -0.28 29.68
N ARG A 180 5.95 0.48 30.78
CA ARG A 180 6.02 1.96 30.73
C ARG A 180 7.20 2.44 29.90
N ALA A 181 8.36 1.79 30.01
CA ALA A 181 9.56 2.12 29.25
C ALA A 181 9.39 2.03 27.71
N ARG A 182 8.27 1.45 27.23
CA ARG A 182 7.92 1.35 25.81
C ARG A 182 7.14 2.56 25.31
N ALA A 183 6.61 3.40 26.19
CA ALA A 183 5.76 4.54 25.85
C ALA A 183 6.53 5.73 25.28
N ARG A 184 7.30 5.49 24.22
CA ARG A 184 8.20 6.47 23.60
C ARG A 184 8.46 6.12 22.15
N LYS A 185 8.67 7.15 21.33
CA LYS A 185 8.87 7.02 19.89
C LYS A 185 10.06 6.11 19.57
N GLU A 186 11.17 6.36 20.26
CA GLU A 186 12.45 5.68 20.01
C GLU A 186 12.37 4.18 20.28
N TYR A 187 11.45 3.73 21.14
CA TYR A 187 11.24 2.30 21.38
C TYR A 187 10.55 1.65 20.17
N TRP A 188 9.38 2.15 19.79
CA TRP A 188 8.57 1.52 18.74
C TRP A 188 9.12 1.71 17.34
N GLN A 189 9.77 2.85 17.07
CA GLN A 189 10.38 3.12 15.76
C GLN A 189 11.56 2.21 15.46
N ASN A 190 12.24 1.70 16.50
CA ASN A 190 13.48 0.92 16.35
C ASN A 190 13.33 -0.55 16.77
N LEU A 191 12.16 -1.00 17.21
CA LEU A 191 11.95 -2.38 17.63
C LEU A 191 11.76 -3.29 16.40
N PRO A 192 12.70 -4.20 16.07
CA PRO A 192 12.48 -5.22 15.06
C PRO A 192 11.49 -6.26 15.61
N LEU A 193 10.22 -6.15 15.19
CA LEU A 193 9.17 -7.05 15.65
C LEU A 193 9.43 -8.47 15.14
N ALA A 194 9.38 -9.45 16.05
CA ALA A 194 9.52 -10.85 15.70
C ALA A 194 8.26 -11.37 14.99
N SER A 195 8.42 -12.29 14.03
CA SER A 195 7.30 -12.91 13.31
C SER A 195 6.48 -13.88 14.18
N GLY A 196 7.08 -14.39 15.27
CA GLY A 196 6.51 -15.47 16.09
C GLY A 196 6.41 -16.83 15.39
N ARG A 197 6.99 -16.98 14.18
CA ARG A 197 6.90 -18.19 13.36
C ARG A 197 8.31 -18.74 13.07
N PRO A 198 8.92 -19.49 14.00
CA PRO A 198 10.34 -19.87 13.93
C PRO A 198 10.67 -20.87 12.81
N TYR A 199 9.67 -21.57 12.28
CA TYR A 199 9.82 -22.55 11.21
C TYR A 199 9.37 -22.03 9.83
N CYS A 200 8.91 -20.77 9.76
CA CYS A 200 8.49 -20.15 8.50
C CYS A 200 9.61 -19.26 7.95
N PRO A 201 9.77 -19.18 6.62
CA PRO A 201 10.70 -18.23 6.03
C PRO A 201 10.18 -16.79 6.19
N SER A 202 11.07 -15.80 6.04
CA SER A 202 10.70 -14.38 6.03
C SER A 202 10.17 -13.90 4.68
N MET A 203 10.40 -14.67 3.61
CA MET A 203 10.02 -14.37 2.24
C MET A 203 9.61 -15.65 1.51
N SER A 204 8.78 -15.50 0.48
CA SER A 204 8.29 -16.55 -0.40
C SER A 204 8.71 -16.29 -1.84
N ARG A 205 8.70 -17.32 -2.68
CA ARG A 205 8.88 -17.15 -4.13
C ARG A 205 7.50 -16.95 -4.77
N PRO A 206 7.29 -15.90 -5.57
CA PRO A 206 6.04 -15.75 -6.32
C PRO A 206 5.79 -16.95 -7.23
N ASP A 207 4.54 -17.38 -7.35
CA ASP A 207 4.13 -18.52 -8.19
C ASP A 207 4.39 -18.28 -9.68
N ALA A 208 4.49 -17.00 -10.09
CA ALA A 208 4.98 -16.53 -11.38
C ALA A 208 4.43 -17.33 -12.58
N TRP A 209 3.10 -17.45 -12.66
CA TRP A 209 2.39 -18.22 -13.69
C TRP A 209 2.68 -17.80 -15.15
N GLY A 210 3.37 -16.66 -15.33
CA GLY A 210 3.79 -16.14 -16.63
C GLY A 210 2.62 -15.68 -17.50
N VAL A 211 1.47 -15.41 -16.89
CA VAL A 211 0.25 -14.94 -17.54
C VAL A 211 -0.10 -13.55 -17.00
N THR A 212 -0.64 -12.68 -17.86
CA THR A 212 -1.05 -11.31 -17.53
C THR A 212 -2.54 -11.14 -17.81
N LYS A 213 -3.15 -10.12 -17.20
CA LYS A 213 -4.58 -9.77 -17.38
C LYS A 213 -4.95 -9.75 -18.87
N GLY A 214 -5.95 -10.54 -19.27
CA GLY A 214 -6.39 -10.70 -20.66
C GLY A 214 -6.12 -12.08 -21.26
N THR A 215 -5.28 -12.89 -20.60
CA THR A 215 -5.15 -14.32 -20.90
C THR A 215 -6.43 -15.08 -20.50
N ALA A 216 -6.80 -16.09 -21.29
CA ALA A 216 -8.04 -16.86 -21.08
C ALA A 216 -8.10 -17.51 -19.69
N GLU A 217 -6.94 -17.87 -19.14
CA GLU A 217 -6.77 -18.47 -17.82
C GLU A 217 -7.14 -17.54 -16.66
N LEU A 218 -7.11 -16.22 -16.87
CA LEU A 218 -7.42 -15.21 -15.84
C LEU A 218 -8.83 -14.61 -15.99
N MET A 219 -9.64 -15.09 -16.93
CA MET A 219 -11.03 -14.67 -17.07
C MET A 219 -11.89 -15.33 -15.97
N GLN A 220 -12.66 -14.52 -15.25
CA GLN A 220 -13.58 -15.01 -14.23
C GLN A 220 -14.59 -15.98 -14.86
N GLN A 221 -14.65 -17.20 -14.31
CA GLN A 221 -15.63 -18.19 -14.70
C GLN A 221 -16.93 -17.96 -13.92
N LYS A 222 -18.06 -18.32 -14.54
CA LYS A 222 -19.38 -18.24 -13.92
C LYS A 222 -19.55 -19.29 -12.81
N GLU A 223 -18.84 -20.41 -12.93
CA GLU A 223 -18.87 -21.52 -12.00
C GLU A 223 -17.52 -21.65 -11.29
N ALA A 224 -17.51 -22.31 -10.14
CA ALA A 224 -16.29 -22.55 -9.38
C ALA A 224 -15.32 -23.44 -10.18
N THR A 225 -14.02 -23.15 -10.07
CA THR A 225 -12.97 -23.97 -10.67
C THR A 225 -13.04 -25.40 -10.12
N THR A 226 -13.17 -26.37 -11.01
CA THR A 226 -13.24 -27.80 -10.68
C THR A 226 -11.88 -28.38 -10.29
N ASP A 227 -11.87 -29.49 -9.55
CA ASP A 227 -10.64 -30.21 -9.19
C ASP A 227 -9.80 -30.63 -10.39
N GLN A 228 -10.45 -30.96 -11.52
CA GLN A 228 -9.74 -31.32 -12.75
C GLN A 228 -9.03 -30.10 -13.35
N GLN A 229 -9.71 -28.95 -13.41
CA GLN A 229 -9.08 -27.71 -13.87
C GLN A 229 -7.90 -27.31 -12.96
N LEU A 230 -8.01 -27.50 -11.65
CA LEU A 230 -6.90 -27.28 -10.71
C LEU A 230 -5.71 -28.20 -11.01
N LYS A 231 -5.95 -29.51 -11.21
CA LYS A 231 -4.88 -30.47 -11.56
C LYS A 231 -4.15 -30.07 -12.85
N ASP A 232 -4.90 -29.67 -13.88
CA ASP A 232 -4.35 -29.25 -15.17
C ASP A 232 -3.52 -27.97 -15.03
N LEU A 233 -3.97 -27.02 -14.21
CA LEU A 233 -3.23 -25.80 -13.89
C LEU A 233 -1.91 -26.12 -13.19
N PHE A 234 -1.93 -26.92 -12.11
CA PHE A 234 -0.72 -27.29 -11.38
C PHE A 234 0.28 -28.07 -12.24
N GLN A 235 -0.18 -28.93 -13.16
CA GLN A 235 0.71 -29.59 -14.12
C GLN A 235 1.42 -28.59 -15.02
N LYS A 236 0.70 -27.62 -15.61
CA LYS A 236 1.28 -26.58 -16.46
C LYS A 236 2.30 -25.71 -15.72
N GLN A 237 2.09 -25.43 -14.43
CA GLN A 237 3.04 -24.68 -13.61
C GLN A 237 4.39 -25.41 -13.49
N ARG A 238 4.35 -26.72 -13.18
CA ARG A 238 5.56 -27.55 -13.01
C ARG A 238 6.44 -27.56 -14.26
N PHE A 239 5.85 -27.57 -15.45
CA PHE A 239 6.59 -27.52 -16.72
C PHE A 239 7.28 -26.17 -16.94
N LYS A 240 6.69 -25.05 -16.50
CA LYS A 240 7.30 -23.72 -16.63
C LYS A 240 8.45 -23.51 -15.63
N SER A 241 8.35 -24.07 -14.42
CA SER A 241 9.39 -23.97 -13.39
C SER A 241 10.61 -24.87 -13.64
N GLY A 242 10.56 -25.77 -14.63
CA GLY A 242 11.62 -26.74 -14.94
C GLY A 242 12.65 -26.27 -15.98
N VAL A 243 12.55 -25.04 -16.49
CA VAL A 243 13.56 -24.45 -17.38
C VAL A 243 14.47 -23.56 -16.51
N VAL A 244 15.52 -24.17 -15.97
CA VAL A 244 16.69 -23.48 -15.39
C VAL A 244 17.73 -23.32 -16.48
#